data_AF-A0A9R1X2E9-F1
#
_entry.id   AF-A0A9R1X2E9-F1
#
_cell.length_a   1.000
_cell.length_b   1.000
_cell.length_c   1.000
_cell.angle_alpha   90.00
_cell.angle_beta   90.00
_cell.angle_gamma   90.00
#
_symmetry.space_group_name_H-M   'P 1'
#
loop_
_entity.id
_entity.type
_entity.pdbx_description
1 polymer ?
#
loop_
_entity_poly.entity_id
_entity_poly.type
_entity_poly.pdbx_seq_one_letter_code
_entity_poly.pdbx_strand_id
1 'polypeptide(L)'
;MSSVFGSGKIIKSDEFLHQIHGFIRVHKDGRCERLVGYKTMPTGIDPSTGVHSKDVVISPETNLSARLYIPKTTTPDRKLPILIFFHGGGFLVESAASPTYHPTLTLITAESNVIAVSVNYRLAPEHPLPTGYNDSWDAIKWVASHSNGGGPEPWLNEHGDFQKVFLAGDSAGANIAHNIAIRAGSEPIEAINLEGVILLHPYFGGKDPIGSELGKHKQIKVYTDQFWKLANSSVSGLDDPWFNPEKDPKLSDFGCSKILVCVAEKDSFRDRGLYYKELMDKSGWPGKLEMIETKEEDHVFFLFRTSSPNACTLRKRICTFINQVNNASRF
;
A
#
# COMPACT_ATOMS: atom_id res chain seq x y z
N MET A 1 23.56 22.58 -49.80
CA MET A 1 24.54 22.13 -48.80
C MET A 1 23.78 21.36 -47.74
N SER A 2 24.01 20.04 -47.69
CA SER A 2 23.22 19.07 -46.93
C SER A 2 23.44 19.18 -45.42
N SER A 3 22.35 19.03 -44.66
CA SER A 3 22.26 19.07 -43.20
C SER A 3 22.99 17.92 -42.54
N VAL A 4 23.80 18.24 -41.52
CA VAL A 4 24.37 17.28 -40.58
C VAL A 4 23.46 17.22 -39.35
N PHE A 5 22.56 16.24 -39.31
CA PHE A 5 21.98 15.76 -38.06
C PHE A 5 22.41 14.31 -37.88
N GLY A 6 23.39 14.12 -37.00
CA GLY A 6 23.87 12.80 -36.62
C GLY A 6 22.78 12.04 -35.87
N SER A 7 22.34 10.92 -36.44
CA SER A 7 21.57 9.91 -35.74
C SER A 7 22.49 9.21 -34.73
N GLY A 8 22.63 9.80 -33.54
CA GLY A 8 23.28 9.15 -32.42
C GLY A 8 22.53 7.86 -32.09
N LYS A 9 23.07 6.71 -32.52
CA LYS A 9 22.63 5.41 -32.03
C LYS A 9 22.82 5.40 -30.51
N ILE A 10 21.72 5.37 -29.77
CA ILE A 10 21.74 5.06 -28.34
C ILE A 10 22.30 3.64 -28.22
N ILE A 11 23.56 3.54 -27.80
CA ILE A 11 24.22 2.25 -27.54
C ILE A 11 23.54 1.68 -26.30
N LYS A 12 22.62 0.74 -26.48
CA LYS A 12 22.05 -0.03 -25.38
C LYS A 12 23.16 -0.91 -24.81
N SER A 13 23.57 -0.64 -23.58
CA SER A 13 24.54 -1.47 -22.87
C SER A 13 23.82 -2.67 -22.24
N ASP A 14 24.35 -3.87 -22.48
CA ASP A 14 23.96 -5.12 -21.79
C ASP A 14 24.55 -5.21 -20.37
N GLU A 15 25.29 -4.19 -19.91
CA GLU A 15 25.83 -4.12 -18.56
C GLU A 15 24.83 -3.44 -17.61
N PHE A 16 24.49 -4.16 -16.54
CA PHE A 16 23.57 -3.66 -15.51
C PHE A 16 24.35 -2.96 -14.40
N LEU A 17 23.87 -1.78 -13.99
CA LEU A 17 24.33 -1.10 -12.78
C LEU A 17 23.83 -1.86 -11.55
N HIS A 18 22.56 -2.23 -11.53
CA HIS A 18 21.93 -3.05 -10.49
C HIS A 18 21.00 -4.07 -11.14
N GLN A 19 20.94 -5.27 -10.57
CA GLN A 19 20.00 -6.29 -11.00
C GLN A 19 19.46 -7.02 -9.78
N ILE A 20 18.14 -7.10 -9.69
CA ILE A 20 17.48 -7.99 -8.73
C ILE A 20 16.77 -9.06 -9.54
N HIS A 21 17.31 -10.29 -9.46
CA HIS A 21 16.97 -11.38 -10.36
C HIS A 21 15.46 -11.66 -10.36
N GLY A 22 14.85 -11.69 -11.55
CA GLY A 22 13.42 -11.94 -11.72
C GLY A 22 12.51 -10.72 -11.53
N PHE A 23 13.02 -9.59 -11.03
CA PHE A 23 12.20 -8.41 -10.73
C PHE A 23 12.54 -7.19 -11.59
N ILE A 24 13.78 -6.71 -11.52
CA ILE A 24 14.17 -5.43 -12.08
C ILE A 24 15.63 -5.42 -12.53
N ARG A 25 15.91 -4.70 -13.61
CA ARG A 25 17.26 -4.43 -14.10
C ARG A 25 17.43 -2.93 -14.31
N VAL A 26 18.48 -2.36 -13.72
CA VAL A 26 18.85 -0.96 -13.88
C VAL A 26 20.10 -0.92 -14.73
N HIS A 27 19.99 -0.37 -15.93
CA HIS A 27 21.09 -0.24 -16.87
C HIS A 27 22.02 0.94 -16.49
N LYS A 28 23.28 0.90 -16.93
CA LYS A 28 24.24 1.99 -16.69
C LYS A 28 23.81 3.36 -17.25
N ASP A 29 22.95 3.36 -18.26
CA ASP A 29 22.36 4.57 -18.85
C ASP A 29 21.15 5.13 -18.06
N GLY A 30 20.83 4.53 -16.91
CA GLY A 30 19.71 4.91 -16.05
C GLY A 30 18.36 4.30 -16.45
N ARG A 31 18.29 3.55 -17.56
CA ARG A 31 17.05 2.86 -17.95
C ARG A 31 16.71 1.76 -16.95
N CYS A 32 15.46 1.74 -16.54
CA CYS A 32 14.91 0.71 -15.67
C CYS A 32 14.02 -0.26 -16.48
N GLU A 33 14.29 -1.57 -16.36
CA GLU A 33 13.48 -2.64 -16.94
C GLU A 33 12.82 -3.45 -15.81
N ARG A 34 11.49 -3.37 -15.70
CA ARG A 34 10.69 -4.20 -14.79
C ARG A 34 10.29 -5.50 -15.51
N LEU A 35 10.66 -6.64 -14.94
CA LEU A 35 10.41 -7.98 -15.51
C LEU A 35 9.07 -8.56 -15.04
N VAL A 36 8.50 -8.00 -13.96
CA VAL A 36 7.21 -8.37 -13.37
C VAL A 36 6.44 -7.12 -12.94
N GLY A 37 5.15 -7.26 -12.66
CA GLY A 37 4.30 -6.17 -12.15
C GLY A 37 4.11 -4.99 -13.10
N TYR A 38 4.43 -5.14 -14.39
CA TYR A 38 4.26 -4.10 -15.41
C TYR A 38 2.95 -4.21 -16.19
N LYS A 39 2.23 -5.33 -16.04
CA LYS A 39 0.96 -5.57 -16.74
C LYS A 39 -0.13 -4.71 -16.12
N THR A 40 -1.06 -4.25 -16.96
CA THR A 40 -2.23 -3.49 -16.54
C THR A 40 -3.52 -4.21 -16.94
N MET A 41 -4.58 -3.92 -16.22
CA MET A 41 -5.94 -4.40 -16.45
C MET A 41 -6.84 -3.20 -16.73
N PRO A 42 -7.77 -3.28 -17.70
CA PRO A 42 -8.70 -2.18 -17.96
C PRO A 42 -9.65 -1.95 -16.78
N THR A 43 -10.20 -0.75 -16.69
CA THR A 43 -11.30 -0.42 -15.79
C THR A 43 -12.64 -0.85 -16.39
N GLY A 44 -13.69 -0.86 -15.57
CA GLY A 44 -15.04 -1.17 -16.02
C GLY A 44 -15.92 -1.69 -14.90
N ILE A 45 -17.02 -2.34 -15.29
CA ILE A 45 -17.94 -3.01 -14.38
C ILE A 45 -17.48 -4.47 -14.25
N ASP A 46 -17.12 -4.88 -13.05
CA ASP A 46 -16.80 -6.29 -12.78
C ASP A 46 -18.09 -7.13 -12.84
N PRO A 47 -18.14 -8.18 -13.69
CA PRO A 47 -19.37 -8.94 -13.91
C PRO A 47 -19.76 -9.80 -12.69
N SER A 48 -18.83 -10.11 -11.79
CA SER A 48 -19.09 -11.00 -10.65
C SER A 48 -19.65 -10.26 -9.44
N THR A 49 -19.18 -9.06 -9.20
CA THR A 49 -19.52 -8.23 -8.03
C THR A 49 -20.41 -7.04 -8.38
N GLY A 50 -20.42 -6.61 -9.65
CA GLY A 50 -21.05 -5.36 -10.08
C GLY A 50 -20.29 -4.11 -9.62
N VAL A 51 -19.06 -4.23 -9.11
CA VAL A 51 -18.23 -3.07 -8.74
C VAL A 51 -17.82 -2.33 -10.01
N HIS A 52 -17.95 -1.01 -9.98
CA HIS A 52 -17.49 -0.13 -11.05
C HIS A 52 -16.09 0.38 -10.70
N SER A 53 -15.21 0.44 -11.68
CA SER A 53 -13.88 1.02 -11.53
C SER A 53 -13.59 2.07 -12.60
N LYS A 54 -12.77 3.06 -12.25
CA LYS A 54 -12.22 4.07 -13.18
C LYS A 54 -10.88 4.60 -12.69
N ASP A 55 -10.07 5.10 -13.63
CA ASP A 55 -8.80 5.75 -13.32
C ASP A 55 -9.02 7.28 -13.25
N VAL A 56 -8.37 7.92 -12.27
CA VAL A 56 -8.43 9.36 -12.04
C VAL A 56 -7.02 9.93 -11.87
N VAL A 57 -6.85 11.20 -12.25
CA VAL A 57 -5.60 11.95 -12.02
C VAL A 57 -5.76 12.74 -10.74
N ILE A 58 -4.83 12.56 -9.80
CA ILE A 58 -4.76 13.27 -8.52
C ILE A 58 -3.96 14.57 -8.69
N SER A 59 -2.79 14.49 -9.32
CA SER A 59 -1.94 15.65 -9.63
C SER A 59 -1.36 15.49 -11.04
N PRO A 60 -1.75 16.36 -11.99
CA PRO A 60 -1.17 16.37 -13.33
C PRO A 60 0.35 16.65 -13.33
N GLU A 61 0.84 17.45 -12.38
CA GLU A 61 2.23 17.90 -12.30
C GLU A 61 3.19 16.74 -12.03
N THR A 62 2.78 15.79 -11.19
CA THR A 62 3.55 14.60 -10.85
C THR A 62 3.08 13.35 -11.59
N ASN A 63 2.02 13.48 -12.40
CA ASN A 63 1.28 12.36 -13.00
C ASN A 63 0.81 11.33 -11.94
N LEU A 64 0.53 11.79 -10.72
CA LEU A 64 -0.02 10.96 -9.67
C LEU A 64 -1.47 10.63 -10.02
N SER A 65 -1.81 9.35 -9.99
CA SER A 65 -3.14 8.85 -10.32
C SER A 65 -3.61 7.82 -9.29
N ALA A 66 -4.90 7.49 -9.35
CA ALA A 66 -5.47 6.39 -8.59
C ALA A 66 -6.51 5.66 -9.43
N ARG A 67 -6.74 4.39 -9.08
CA ARG A 67 -7.90 3.63 -9.54
C ARG A 67 -8.96 3.62 -8.45
N LEU A 68 -10.14 4.11 -8.79
CA LEU A 68 -11.30 4.13 -7.90
C LEU A 68 -12.16 2.90 -8.13
N TYR A 69 -12.76 2.41 -7.05
CA TYR A 69 -13.75 1.33 -7.06
C TYR A 69 -14.96 1.76 -6.24
N ILE A 70 -16.16 1.57 -6.78
CA ILE A 70 -17.42 1.86 -6.09
C ILE A 70 -18.38 0.67 -6.19
N PRO A 71 -19.06 0.28 -5.10
CA PRO A 71 -19.93 -0.89 -5.11
C PRO A 71 -21.28 -0.56 -5.75
N LYS A 72 -21.93 -1.58 -6.33
CA LYS A 72 -23.26 -1.48 -6.95
C LYS A 72 -24.35 -0.98 -6.00
N THR A 73 -24.17 -1.19 -4.71
CA THR A 73 -25.10 -0.87 -3.61
C THR A 73 -25.17 0.62 -3.26
N THR A 74 -24.42 1.46 -3.95
CA THR A 74 -24.37 2.90 -3.70
C THR A 74 -25.72 3.56 -3.95
N THR A 75 -26.19 4.37 -3.00
CA THR A 75 -27.42 5.15 -3.09
C THR A 75 -27.17 6.61 -2.65
N PRO A 76 -27.96 7.60 -3.12
CA PRO A 76 -27.74 9.01 -2.76
C PRO A 76 -27.87 9.34 -1.26
N ASP A 77 -28.62 8.54 -0.52
CA ASP A 77 -28.94 8.73 0.90
C ASP A 77 -27.92 8.12 1.87
N ARG A 78 -26.96 7.34 1.37
CA ARG A 78 -26.00 6.61 2.20
C ARG A 78 -24.56 6.89 1.80
N LYS A 79 -23.80 7.47 2.73
CA LYS A 79 -22.34 7.57 2.62
C LYS A 79 -21.67 6.24 2.98
N LEU A 80 -20.53 5.96 2.33
CA LEU A 80 -19.77 4.73 2.44
C LEU A 80 -18.36 5.03 3.00
N PRO A 81 -17.79 4.16 3.85
CA PRO A 81 -16.40 4.30 4.28
C PRO A 81 -15.46 4.36 3.07
N ILE A 82 -14.35 5.08 3.23
CA ILE A 82 -13.34 5.26 2.19
C ILE A 82 -12.12 4.41 2.56
N LEU A 83 -11.70 3.52 1.66
CA LEU A 83 -10.50 2.70 1.81
C LEU A 83 -9.42 3.19 0.84
N ILE A 84 -8.41 3.88 1.35
CA ILE A 84 -7.24 4.29 0.56
C ILE A 84 -6.23 3.15 0.59
N PHE A 85 -5.98 2.53 -0.56
CA PHE A 85 -5.16 1.33 -0.70
C PHE A 85 -3.84 1.66 -1.39
N PHE A 86 -2.74 1.14 -0.84
CA PHE A 86 -1.40 1.21 -1.42
C PHE A 86 -0.95 -0.20 -1.80
N HIS A 87 -0.59 -0.40 -3.06
CA HIS A 87 -0.12 -1.71 -3.52
C HIS A 87 1.29 -2.03 -3.00
N GLY A 88 1.59 -3.31 -2.83
CA GLY A 88 2.94 -3.83 -2.58
C GLY A 88 3.86 -3.77 -3.81
N GLY A 89 4.85 -4.66 -3.87
CA GLY A 89 5.85 -4.67 -4.94
C GLY A 89 7.18 -4.02 -4.56
N GLY A 90 7.45 -3.87 -3.26
CA GLY A 90 8.78 -3.47 -2.78
C GLY A 90 9.19 -2.05 -3.12
N PHE A 91 8.24 -1.16 -3.44
CA PHE A 91 8.47 0.17 -4.02
C PHE A 91 9.06 0.16 -5.44
N LEU A 92 9.19 -1.01 -6.07
CA LEU A 92 9.89 -1.19 -7.33
C LEU A 92 8.99 -1.65 -8.48
N VAL A 93 7.91 -2.36 -8.22
CA VAL A 93 7.03 -2.95 -9.24
C VAL A 93 5.56 -2.82 -8.86
N GLU A 94 4.67 -3.30 -9.73
CA GLU A 94 3.21 -3.23 -9.61
C GLU A 94 2.66 -1.82 -9.87
N SER A 95 1.34 -1.70 -9.91
CA SER A 95 0.62 -0.44 -10.13
C SER A 95 -0.80 -0.55 -9.61
N ALA A 96 -1.49 0.57 -9.43
CA ALA A 96 -2.93 0.55 -9.11
C ALA A 96 -3.78 -0.15 -10.20
N ALA A 97 -3.26 -0.20 -11.43
CA ALA A 97 -3.90 -0.86 -12.57
C ALA A 97 -3.55 -2.35 -12.72
N SER A 98 -2.78 -2.92 -11.80
CA SER A 98 -2.26 -4.28 -11.94
C SER A 98 -3.37 -5.35 -11.88
N PRO A 99 -3.29 -6.40 -12.72
CA PRO A 99 -4.19 -7.55 -12.68
C PRO A 99 -4.04 -8.38 -11.40
N THR A 100 -2.96 -8.20 -10.64
CA THR A 100 -2.74 -8.86 -9.34
C THR A 100 -3.64 -8.25 -8.25
N TYR A 101 -3.84 -6.93 -8.30
CA TYR A 101 -4.61 -6.19 -7.29
C TYR A 101 -6.08 -6.03 -7.64
N HIS A 102 -6.38 -5.82 -8.93
CA HIS A 102 -7.73 -5.47 -9.36
C HIS A 102 -8.81 -6.45 -8.86
N PRO A 103 -8.65 -7.79 -9.00
CA PRO A 103 -9.67 -8.73 -8.52
C PRO A 103 -9.89 -8.66 -7.00
N THR A 104 -8.82 -8.52 -6.23
CA THR A 104 -8.90 -8.42 -4.76
C THR A 104 -9.60 -7.13 -4.33
N LEU A 105 -9.26 -5.99 -4.94
CA LEU A 105 -9.87 -4.71 -4.60
C LEU A 105 -11.35 -4.65 -5.00
N THR A 106 -11.71 -5.26 -6.12
CA THR A 106 -13.11 -5.46 -6.50
C THR A 106 -13.86 -6.25 -5.41
N LEU A 107 -13.31 -7.38 -4.94
CA LEU A 107 -13.93 -8.18 -3.90
C LEU A 107 -14.02 -7.43 -2.55
N ILE A 108 -12.96 -6.74 -2.13
CA ILE A 108 -12.95 -5.95 -0.88
C ILE A 108 -13.98 -4.82 -0.95
N THR A 109 -14.07 -4.12 -2.08
CA THR A 109 -15.04 -3.03 -2.32
C THR A 109 -16.47 -3.56 -2.18
N ALA A 110 -16.77 -4.69 -2.82
CA ALA A 110 -18.09 -5.30 -2.77
C ALA A 110 -18.44 -5.84 -1.37
N GLU A 111 -17.54 -6.63 -0.78
CA GLU A 111 -17.79 -7.31 0.50
C GLU A 111 -17.79 -6.36 1.70
N SER A 112 -16.99 -5.29 1.66
CA SER A 112 -16.89 -4.30 2.75
C SER A 112 -17.82 -3.10 2.55
N ASN A 113 -18.43 -2.97 1.36
CA ASN A 113 -19.29 -1.85 0.96
C ASN A 113 -18.60 -0.49 1.17
N VAL A 114 -17.42 -0.34 0.58
CA VAL A 114 -16.55 0.85 0.69
C VAL A 114 -16.30 1.48 -0.68
N ILE A 115 -15.89 2.75 -0.72
CA ILE A 115 -15.23 3.33 -1.89
C ILE A 115 -13.73 3.07 -1.74
N ALA A 116 -13.13 2.31 -2.65
CA ALA A 116 -11.69 2.08 -2.62
C ALA A 116 -10.94 3.04 -3.54
N VAL A 117 -9.86 3.63 -3.03
CA VAL A 117 -8.94 4.53 -3.75
C VAL A 117 -7.58 3.85 -3.81
N SER A 118 -7.28 3.14 -4.90
CA SER A 118 -5.98 2.47 -5.10
C SER A 118 -4.97 3.44 -5.67
N VAL A 119 -4.00 3.87 -4.87
CA VAL A 119 -3.05 4.93 -5.24
C VAL A 119 -1.92 4.36 -6.10
N ASN A 120 -1.67 5.01 -7.23
CA ASN A 120 -0.59 4.66 -8.16
C ASN A 120 0.66 5.50 -7.85
N TYR A 121 1.26 5.26 -6.68
CA TYR A 121 2.43 6.01 -6.23
C TYR A 121 3.65 5.74 -7.12
N ARG A 122 4.53 6.74 -7.27
CA ARG A 122 5.72 6.60 -8.12
C ARG A 122 6.74 5.64 -7.52
N LEU A 123 7.36 4.87 -8.39
CA LEU A 123 8.25 3.77 -8.04
C LEU A 123 9.72 4.15 -8.15
N ALA A 124 10.52 3.56 -7.29
CA ALA A 124 11.97 3.55 -7.42
C ALA A 124 12.40 2.55 -8.51
N PRO A 125 13.64 2.67 -9.02
CA PRO A 125 14.65 3.69 -8.74
C PRO A 125 14.43 5.04 -9.44
N GLU A 126 13.49 5.15 -10.38
CA GLU A 126 13.23 6.42 -11.09
C GLU A 126 12.77 7.53 -10.13
N HIS A 127 12.02 7.14 -9.11
CA HIS A 127 11.53 8.01 -8.04
C HIS A 127 11.85 7.39 -6.68
N PRO A 128 13.09 7.53 -6.17
CA PRO A 128 13.47 6.95 -4.88
C PRO A 128 12.63 7.51 -3.73
N LEU A 129 12.57 6.77 -2.62
CA LEU A 129 11.94 7.24 -1.39
C LEU A 129 12.61 8.54 -0.92
N PRO A 130 11.83 9.53 -0.42
CA PRO A 130 10.43 9.44 0.03
C PRO A 130 9.34 9.69 -1.02
N THR A 131 9.63 9.67 -2.33
CA THR A 131 8.64 10.06 -3.35
C THR A 131 7.32 9.29 -3.23
N GLY A 132 7.37 7.97 -3.07
CA GLY A 132 6.17 7.14 -2.88
C GLY A 132 5.35 7.52 -1.63
N TYR A 133 6.01 7.89 -0.51
CA TYR A 133 5.31 8.37 0.69
C TYR A 133 4.67 9.74 0.46
N ASN A 134 5.36 10.66 -0.24
CA ASN A 134 4.82 11.97 -0.57
C ASN A 134 3.61 11.87 -1.49
N ASP A 135 3.67 11.01 -2.51
CA ASP A 135 2.55 10.72 -3.40
C ASP A 135 1.35 10.18 -2.63
N SER A 136 1.57 9.25 -1.70
CA SER A 136 0.53 8.71 -0.85
C SER A 136 -0.09 9.76 0.07
N TRP A 137 0.71 10.69 0.60
CA TRP A 137 0.20 11.82 1.39
C TRP A 137 -0.62 12.79 0.54
N ASP A 138 -0.15 13.11 -0.66
CA ASP A 138 -0.87 13.94 -1.62
C ASP A 138 -2.20 13.31 -2.05
N ALA A 139 -2.24 11.98 -2.23
CA ALA A 139 -3.47 11.25 -2.49
C ALA A 139 -4.48 11.36 -1.33
N ILE A 140 -4.04 11.29 -0.08
CA ILE A 140 -4.94 11.46 1.08
C ILE A 140 -5.48 12.88 1.15
N LYS A 141 -4.63 13.90 0.93
CA LYS A 141 -5.09 15.30 0.86
C LYS A 141 -6.08 15.51 -0.29
N TRP A 142 -5.84 14.88 -1.44
CA TRP A 142 -6.76 14.92 -2.57
C TRP A 142 -8.11 14.29 -2.21
N VAL A 143 -8.13 13.11 -1.57
CA VAL A 143 -9.38 12.52 -1.04
C VAL A 143 -10.06 13.51 -0.10
N ALA A 144 -9.34 14.06 0.88
CA ALA A 144 -9.88 15.00 1.86
C ALA A 144 -10.51 16.26 1.25
N SER A 145 -10.02 16.73 0.10
CA SER A 145 -10.59 17.88 -0.61
C SER A 145 -12.04 17.68 -1.07
N HIS A 146 -12.53 16.44 -1.09
CA HIS A 146 -13.91 16.08 -1.45
C HIS A 146 -14.87 16.12 -0.25
N SER A 147 -14.37 16.33 0.97
CA SER A 147 -15.16 16.26 2.22
C SER A 147 -16.40 17.17 2.24
N ASN A 148 -16.30 18.34 1.61
CA ASN A 148 -17.39 19.32 1.53
C ASN A 148 -18.18 19.22 0.20
N GLY A 149 -18.01 18.14 -0.57
CA GLY A 149 -18.67 17.92 -1.85
C GLY A 149 -18.15 18.78 -3.01
N GLY A 150 -17.06 19.52 -2.81
CA GLY A 150 -16.49 20.45 -3.80
C GLY A 150 -15.25 19.93 -4.53
N GLY A 151 -14.87 18.66 -4.33
CA GLY A 151 -13.69 18.09 -4.99
C GLY A 151 -13.95 17.73 -6.46
N PRO A 152 -12.91 17.44 -7.25
CA PRO A 152 -13.04 17.13 -8.68
C PRO A 152 -13.70 15.77 -9.00
N GLU A 153 -13.81 14.84 -8.04
CA GLU A 153 -14.33 13.49 -8.26
C GLU A 153 -15.74 13.29 -7.65
N PRO A 154 -16.79 13.15 -8.48
CA PRO A 154 -18.17 12.98 -8.03
C PRO A 154 -18.40 11.78 -7.10
N TRP A 155 -17.75 10.64 -7.33
CA TRP A 155 -17.95 9.44 -6.49
C TRP A 155 -17.59 9.70 -5.03
N LEU A 156 -16.52 10.45 -4.78
CA LEU A 156 -16.12 10.82 -3.42
C LEU A 156 -17.05 11.89 -2.83
N ASN A 157 -17.41 12.92 -3.62
CA ASN A 157 -18.32 13.98 -3.17
C ASN A 157 -19.70 13.42 -2.77
N GLU A 158 -20.27 12.57 -3.62
CA GLU A 158 -21.64 12.10 -3.50
C GLU A 158 -21.76 10.93 -2.52
N HIS A 159 -20.74 10.08 -2.40
CA HIS A 159 -20.88 8.81 -1.69
C HIS A 159 -19.84 8.56 -0.58
N GLY A 160 -18.78 9.37 -0.46
CA GLY A 160 -17.73 9.18 0.55
C GLY A 160 -18.16 9.59 1.96
N ASP A 161 -17.89 8.74 2.95
CA ASP A 161 -17.94 9.05 4.38
C ASP A 161 -16.54 9.41 4.88
N PHE A 162 -16.25 10.70 4.93
CA PHE A 162 -14.96 11.23 5.37
C PHE A 162 -14.74 11.10 6.88
N GLN A 163 -15.76 10.69 7.64
CA GLN A 163 -15.61 10.34 9.06
C GLN A 163 -15.17 8.88 9.26
N LYS A 164 -15.12 8.09 8.18
CA LYS A 164 -14.74 6.67 8.17
C LYS A 164 -13.70 6.39 7.08
N VAL A 165 -12.52 6.99 7.23
CA VAL A 165 -11.39 6.77 6.32
C VAL A 165 -10.47 5.69 6.88
N PHE A 166 -10.07 4.77 6.02
CA PHE A 166 -9.14 3.69 6.33
C PHE A 166 -7.96 3.72 5.39
N LEU A 167 -6.75 3.54 5.92
CA LEU A 167 -5.59 3.23 5.09
C LEU A 167 -5.39 1.72 5.05
N ALA A 168 -5.03 1.19 3.90
CA ALA A 168 -4.64 -0.20 3.78
C ALA A 168 -3.52 -0.36 2.76
N GLY A 169 -2.80 -1.45 2.89
CA GLY A 169 -1.88 -1.86 1.85
C GLY A 169 -1.31 -3.21 2.19
N ASP A 170 -0.58 -3.78 1.24
CA ASP A 170 0.15 -5.02 1.42
C ASP A 170 1.66 -4.82 1.22
N SER A 171 2.49 -5.59 1.92
CA SER A 171 3.94 -5.55 1.72
C SER A 171 4.48 -4.11 1.82
N ALA A 172 5.13 -3.57 0.78
CA ALA A 172 5.55 -2.17 0.71
C ALA A 172 4.40 -1.16 0.85
N GLY A 173 3.21 -1.47 0.35
CA GLY A 173 2.02 -0.64 0.54
C GLY A 173 1.53 -0.62 1.99
N ALA A 174 1.67 -1.72 2.73
CA ALA A 174 1.42 -1.72 4.17
C ALA A 174 2.46 -0.87 4.91
N ASN A 175 3.72 -0.89 4.47
CA ASN A 175 4.75 0.00 4.97
C ASN A 175 4.39 1.49 4.74
N ILE A 176 3.87 1.85 3.56
CA ILE A 176 3.31 3.18 3.28
C ILE A 176 2.16 3.49 4.24
N ALA A 177 1.16 2.62 4.34
CA ALA A 177 0.00 2.83 5.20
C ALA A 177 0.40 3.09 6.66
N HIS A 178 1.37 2.34 7.17
CA HIS A 178 1.96 2.52 8.50
C HIS A 178 2.60 3.90 8.68
N ASN A 179 3.57 4.26 7.84
CA ASN A 179 4.33 5.50 7.96
C ASN A 179 3.46 6.74 7.78
N ILE A 180 2.48 6.66 6.87
CA ILE A 180 1.55 7.76 6.62
C ILE A 180 0.54 7.91 7.77
N ALA A 181 0.13 6.82 8.42
CA ALA A 181 -0.70 6.91 9.61
C ALA A 181 0.04 7.53 10.81
N ILE A 182 1.34 7.28 10.97
CA ILE A 182 2.18 8.01 11.93
C ILE A 182 2.24 9.50 11.57
N ARG A 183 2.51 9.83 10.29
CA ARG A 183 2.50 11.23 9.83
C ARG A 183 1.18 11.93 10.15
N ALA A 184 0.05 11.26 9.96
CA ALA A 184 -1.28 11.79 10.23
C ALA A 184 -1.54 12.16 11.69
N GLY A 185 -0.83 11.58 12.67
CA GLY A 185 -0.96 12.00 14.07
C GLY A 185 -0.23 13.31 14.37
N SER A 186 0.86 13.59 13.64
CA SER A 186 1.59 14.86 13.74
C SER A 186 1.09 15.96 12.80
N GLU A 187 0.52 15.58 11.66
CA GLU A 187 0.00 16.46 10.61
C GLU A 187 -1.45 16.03 10.29
N PRO A 188 -2.41 16.21 11.22
CA PRO A 188 -3.79 15.79 10.99
C PRO A 188 -4.42 16.55 9.81
N ILE A 189 -5.17 15.83 8.98
CA ILE A 189 -5.97 16.43 7.91
C ILE A 189 -7.40 16.60 8.46
N GLU A 190 -7.73 17.80 8.93
CA GLU A 190 -9.00 18.10 9.64
C GLU A 190 -10.28 17.67 8.90
N ALA A 191 -10.22 17.63 7.56
CA ALA A 191 -11.32 17.23 6.70
C ALA A 191 -11.66 15.72 6.73
N ILE A 192 -10.79 14.88 7.32
CA ILE A 192 -11.01 13.44 7.41
C ILE A 192 -10.76 12.91 8.83
N ASN A 193 -11.51 11.88 9.21
CA ASN A 193 -11.19 11.06 10.37
C ASN A 193 -10.56 9.74 9.90
N LEU A 194 -9.26 9.58 10.16
CA LEU A 194 -8.55 8.32 9.92
C LEU A 194 -8.92 7.31 11.01
N GLU A 195 -9.94 6.51 10.76
CA GLU A 195 -10.49 5.61 11.77
C GLU A 195 -9.54 4.45 12.07
N GLY A 196 -8.91 3.87 11.04
CA GLY A 196 -7.97 2.77 11.22
C GLY A 196 -7.08 2.43 10.04
N VAL A 197 -6.14 1.53 10.29
CA VAL A 197 -5.12 1.11 9.31
C VAL A 197 -5.08 -0.41 9.20
N ILE A 198 -4.99 -0.95 7.99
CA ILE A 198 -4.92 -2.38 7.71
C ILE A 198 -3.58 -2.71 7.06
N LEU A 199 -2.72 -3.42 7.78
CA LEU A 199 -1.38 -3.81 7.37
C LEU A 199 -1.38 -5.28 6.92
N LEU A 200 -1.44 -5.52 5.61
CA LEU A 200 -1.42 -6.86 5.05
C LEU A 200 0.02 -7.29 4.78
N HIS A 201 0.54 -8.22 5.58
CA HIS A 201 1.88 -8.79 5.40
C HIS A 201 2.96 -7.69 5.31
N PRO A 202 3.07 -6.82 6.34
CA PRO A 202 3.81 -5.58 6.24
C PRO A 202 5.30 -5.78 5.96
N TYR A 203 5.81 -5.00 5.00
CA TYR A 203 7.23 -4.99 4.65
C TYR A 203 8.03 -4.14 5.65
N PHE A 204 8.25 -4.74 6.82
CA PHE A 204 9.19 -4.25 7.81
C PHE A 204 10.47 -5.07 7.78
N GLY A 205 11.57 -4.46 8.20
CA GLY A 205 12.86 -5.12 8.29
C GLY A 205 13.72 -4.59 9.42
N GLY A 206 15.02 -4.67 9.21
CA GLY A 206 16.04 -4.32 10.18
C GLY A 206 17.39 -4.88 9.74
N LYS A 207 18.46 -4.27 10.22
CA LYS A 207 19.82 -4.74 9.92
C LYS A 207 20.05 -6.16 10.44
N ASP A 208 19.72 -6.41 11.71
CA ASP A 208 19.94 -7.70 12.35
C ASP A 208 18.78 -8.66 12.05
N PRO A 209 19.07 -9.90 11.59
CA PRO A 209 18.03 -10.86 11.24
C PRO A 209 17.33 -11.43 12.48
N ILE A 210 16.03 -11.70 12.38
CA ILE A 210 15.21 -12.29 13.46
C ILE A 210 14.46 -13.54 13.00
N GLY A 211 14.17 -14.45 13.93
CA GLY A 211 13.33 -15.62 13.68
C GLY A 211 13.78 -16.43 12.45
N SER A 212 12.86 -16.63 11.51
CA SER A 212 13.06 -17.38 10.27
C SER A 212 14.05 -16.75 9.29
N GLU A 213 14.38 -15.45 9.44
CA GLU A 213 15.42 -14.77 8.64
C GLU A 213 16.83 -15.33 8.92
N LEU A 214 17.05 -15.92 10.11
CA LEU A 214 18.30 -16.63 10.44
C LEU A 214 18.40 -18.01 9.77
N GLY A 215 17.27 -18.55 9.30
CA GLY A 215 17.15 -19.90 8.77
C GLY A 215 16.52 -19.94 7.38
N LYS A 216 15.32 -20.54 7.28
CA LYS A 216 14.67 -20.84 6.00
C LYS A 216 14.42 -19.61 5.10
N HIS A 217 14.32 -18.41 5.67
CA HIS A 217 14.07 -17.17 4.92
C HIS A 217 15.31 -16.30 4.74
N LYS A 218 16.51 -16.79 5.07
CA LYS A 218 17.77 -16.03 4.96
C LYS A 218 18.00 -15.44 3.56
N GLN A 219 17.75 -16.22 2.50
CA GLN A 219 17.92 -15.74 1.13
C GLN A 219 16.85 -14.74 0.71
N ILE A 220 15.60 -14.95 1.17
CA ILE A 220 14.51 -14.00 0.92
C ILE A 220 14.82 -12.66 1.58
N LYS A 221 15.35 -12.66 2.81
CA LYS A 221 15.80 -11.44 3.48
C LYS A 221 16.85 -10.69 2.66
N VAL A 222 17.81 -11.38 2.03
CA VAL A 222 18.81 -10.71 1.18
C VAL A 222 18.14 -9.98 0.01
N TYR A 223 17.15 -10.61 -0.64
CA TYR A 223 16.40 -9.96 -1.72
C TYR A 223 15.59 -8.76 -1.22
N THR A 224 14.91 -8.90 -0.08
CA THR A 224 14.09 -7.81 0.46
C THR A 224 14.98 -6.68 0.99
N ASP A 225 16.16 -6.96 1.55
CA ASP A 225 17.13 -5.91 1.90
C ASP A 225 17.65 -5.17 0.64
N GLN A 226 17.83 -5.88 -0.48
CA GLN A 226 18.21 -5.25 -1.76
C GLN A 226 17.11 -4.36 -2.33
N PHE A 227 15.83 -4.77 -2.20
CA PHE A 227 14.69 -3.95 -2.60
C PHE A 227 14.71 -2.61 -1.85
N TRP A 228 14.83 -2.65 -0.52
CA TRP A 228 14.89 -1.44 0.30
C TRP A 228 16.07 -0.55 -0.08
N LYS A 229 17.28 -1.12 -0.23
CA LYS A 229 18.49 -0.35 -0.59
C LYS A 229 18.41 0.27 -1.98
N LEU A 230 17.71 -0.37 -2.93
CA LEU A 230 17.48 0.20 -4.25
C LEU A 230 16.39 1.29 -4.21
N ALA A 231 15.38 1.12 -3.37
CA ALA A 231 14.27 2.06 -3.24
C ALA A 231 14.64 3.30 -2.42
N ASN A 232 15.51 3.16 -1.43
CA ASN A 232 15.90 4.20 -0.48
C ASN A 232 17.42 4.30 -0.40
N SER A 233 17.97 5.45 -0.79
CA SER A 233 19.40 5.78 -0.69
C SER A 233 19.81 6.35 0.67
N SER A 234 18.94 6.24 1.69
CA SER A 234 19.19 6.72 3.05
C SER A 234 20.47 6.17 3.66
N VAL A 235 21.18 7.05 4.39
CA VAL A 235 22.40 6.73 5.14
C VAL A 235 22.15 5.74 6.28
N SER A 236 20.91 5.66 6.78
CA SER A 236 20.51 4.74 7.86
C SER A 236 20.37 3.29 7.37
N GLY A 237 20.35 3.07 6.05
CA GLY A 237 20.32 1.74 5.45
C GLY A 237 19.11 0.92 5.90
N LEU A 238 19.36 -0.27 6.45
CA LEU A 238 18.33 -1.21 6.87
C LEU A 238 17.72 -0.91 8.25
N ASP A 239 18.31 0.02 9.01
CA ASP A 239 17.77 0.52 10.27
C ASP A 239 17.14 1.91 10.11
N ASP A 240 16.82 2.28 8.86
CA ASP A 240 16.00 3.45 8.58
C ASP A 240 14.63 3.31 9.28
N PRO A 241 14.16 4.33 10.04
CA PRO A 241 12.89 4.28 10.77
C PRO A 241 11.67 3.91 9.91
N TRP A 242 11.66 4.29 8.63
CA TRP A 242 10.54 3.94 7.74
C TRP A 242 10.48 2.44 7.41
N PHE A 243 11.59 1.72 7.58
CA PHE A 243 11.69 0.29 7.32
C PHE A 243 11.77 -0.56 8.58
N ASN A 244 12.43 -0.07 9.61
CA ASN A 244 12.57 -0.72 10.91
C ASN A 244 11.81 0.07 11.98
N PRO A 245 10.53 -0.30 12.27
CA PRO A 245 9.72 0.38 13.28
C PRO A 245 10.34 0.41 14.68
N GLU A 246 11.26 -0.51 15.01
CA GLU A 246 11.99 -0.48 16.29
C GLU A 246 12.84 0.80 16.43
N LYS A 247 13.30 1.35 15.30
CA LYS A 247 14.14 2.55 15.26
C LYS A 247 13.34 3.83 15.07
N ASP A 248 12.01 3.75 14.97
CA ASP A 248 11.16 4.93 14.82
C ASP A 248 10.81 5.53 16.19
N PRO A 249 11.33 6.73 16.53
CA PRO A 249 10.97 7.40 17.78
C PRO A 249 9.51 7.87 17.80
N LYS A 250 8.81 7.88 16.67
CA LYS A 250 7.41 8.30 16.51
C LYS A 250 6.45 7.12 16.40
N LEU A 251 6.87 5.90 16.76
CA LEU A 251 6.05 4.70 16.66
C LEU A 251 4.70 4.84 17.40
N SER A 252 4.59 5.69 18.41
CA SER A 252 3.33 5.94 19.12
C SER A 252 2.41 6.97 18.48
N ASP A 253 2.85 7.68 17.44
CA ASP A 253 2.22 8.92 16.97
C ASP A 253 1.17 8.68 15.87
N PHE A 254 0.54 7.50 15.83
CA PHE A 254 -0.49 7.22 14.84
C PHE A 254 -1.70 8.14 14.99
N GLY A 255 -2.11 8.76 13.88
CA GLY A 255 -3.35 9.55 13.78
C GLY A 255 -4.63 8.72 13.66
N CYS A 256 -4.60 7.43 14.03
CA CYS A 256 -5.72 6.50 13.92
C CYS A 256 -6.07 5.84 15.26
N SER A 257 -7.26 5.25 15.36
CA SER A 257 -7.75 4.64 16.60
C SER A 257 -7.53 3.12 16.68
N LYS A 258 -7.40 2.45 15.53
CA LYS A 258 -7.27 0.99 15.44
C LYS A 258 -6.39 0.56 14.28
N ILE A 259 -5.61 -0.50 14.50
CA ILE A 259 -4.74 -1.12 13.50
C ILE A 259 -5.09 -2.60 13.42
N LEU A 260 -5.23 -3.13 12.20
CA LEU A 260 -5.30 -4.55 11.92
C LEU A 260 -4.00 -4.99 11.24
N VAL A 261 -3.24 -5.88 11.88
CA VAL A 261 -2.04 -6.50 11.30
C VAL A 261 -2.36 -7.92 10.87
N CYS A 262 -2.15 -8.23 9.60
CA CYS A 262 -2.34 -9.57 9.06
C CYS A 262 -0.99 -10.14 8.67
N VAL A 263 -0.62 -11.30 9.20
CA VAL A 263 0.56 -12.07 8.81
C VAL A 263 0.15 -13.44 8.27
N ALA A 264 1.05 -14.11 7.55
CA ALA A 264 0.86 -15.50 7.15
C ALA A 264 2.02 -16.38 7.61
N GLU A 265 1.71 -17.63 7.93
CA GLU A 265 2.63 -18.54 8.63
C GLU A 265 3.90 -18.90 7.82
N LYS A 266 3.81 -18.91 6.49
CA LYS A 266 4.95 -19.21 5.61
C LYS A 266 5.62 -17.95 5.06
N ASP A 267 5.10 -16.76 5.40
CA ASP A 267 5.66 -15.48 4.95
C ASP A 267 7.04 -15.20 5.57
N SER A 268 7.96 -14.65 4.78
CA SER A 268 9.25 -14.15 5.26
C SER A 268 9.15 -12.98 6.23
N PHE A 269 8.09 -12.16 6.11
CA PHE A 269 7.85 -11.03 7.00
C PHE A 269 7.04 -11.39 8.25
N ARG A 270 6.65 -12.66 8.42
CA ARG A 270 5.86 -13.12 9.56
C ARG A 270 6.46 -12.69 10.89
N ASP A 271 7.73 -13.01 11.12
CA ASP A 271 8.39 -12.77 12.41
C ASP A 271 8.60 -11.27 12.66
N ARG A 272 8.79 -10.46 11.60
CA ARG A 272 8.79 -8.99 11.67
C ARG A 272 7.42 -8.44 12.05
N GLY A 273 6.35 -8.99 11.49
CA GLY A 273 4.98 -8.64 11.85
C GLY A 273 4.66 -8.98 13.31
N LEU A 274 5.03 -10.18 13.79
CA LEU A 274 4.88 -10.57 15.20
C LEU A 274 5.66 -9.65 16.13
N TYR A 275 6.92 -9.37 15.79
CA TYR A 275 7.76 -8.46 16.56
C TYR A 275 7.19 -7.03 16.57
N TYR A 276 6.64 -6.56 15.44
CA TYR A 276 5.95 -5.28 15.37
C TYR A 276 4.79 -5.17 16.37
N LYS A 277 4.02 -6.26 16.59
CA LYS A 277 3.00 -6.25 17.64
C LYS A 277 3.61 -6.04 19.03
N GLU A 278 4.72 -6.69 19.35
CA GLU A 278 5.41 -6.47 20.62
C GLU A 278 5.93 -5.04 20.78
N LEU A 279 6.42 -4.43 19.70
CA LEU A 279 6.85 -3.03 19.68
C LEU A 279 5.67 -2.10 19.96
N MET A 280 4.54 -2.31 19.28
CA MET A 280 3.33 -1.52 19.50
C MET A 280 2.79 -1.66 20.92
N ASP A 281 2.77 -2.87 21.48
CA ASP A 281 2.36 -3.12 22.87
C ASP A 281 3.26 -2.37 23.89
N LYS A 282 4.52 -2.09 23.54
CA LYS A 282 5.49 -1.32 24.36
C LYS A 282 5.54 0.17 24.03
N SER A 283 5.00 0.59 22.90
CA SER A 283 5.12 1.98 22.39
C SER A 283 4.34 3.00 23.21
N GLY A 284 3.33 2.57 23.97
CA GLY A 284 2.40 3.46 24.65
C GLY A 284 1.33 4.07 23.73
N TRP A 285 1.23 3.65 22.47
CA TRP A 285 0.14 4.07 21.58
C TRP A 285 -1.23 3.70 22.20
N PRO A 286 -2.16 4.65 22.35
CA PRO A 286 -3.43 4.42 23.06
C PRO A 286 -4.49 3.65 22.24
N GLY A 287 -4.24 3.42 20.96
CA GLY A 287 -5.20 2.74 20.07
C GLY A 287 -5.21 1.22 20.22
N LYS A 288 -6.12 0.58 19.48
CA LYS A 288 -6.31 -0.87 19.51
C LYS A 288 -5.58 -1.55 18.35
N LEU A 289 -4.61 -2.42 18.66
CA LEU A 289 -4.00 -3.30 17.66
C LEU A 289 -4.63 -4.69 17.70
N GLU A 290 -5.21 -5.11 16.58
CA GLU A 290 -5.66 -6.47 16.34
C GLU A 290 -4.67 -7.15 15.40
N MET A 291 -4.31 -8.40 15.70
CA MET A 291 -3.45 -9.20 14.82
C MET A 291 -4.12 -10.51 14.46
N ILE A 292 -3.99 -10.90 13.19
CA ILE A 292 -4.37 -12.23 12.72
C ILE A 292 -3.20 -12.89 11.99
N GLU A 293 -3.06 -14.20 12.19
CA GLU A 293 -2.14 -15.04 11.44
C GLU A 293 -2.94 -16.03 10.59
N THR A 294 -2.67 -16.04 9.29
CA THR A 294 -3.25 -17.03 8.37
C THR A 294 -2.32 -18.24 8.26
N LYS A 295 -2.81 -19.41 8.67
CA LYS A 295 -2.05 -20.67 8.65
C LYS A 295 -1.89 -21.22 7.25
N GLU A 296 -0.78 -21.90 7.01
CA GLU A 296 -0.42 -22.57 5.75
C GLU A 296 -0.25 -21.67 4.52
N GLU A 297 -0.30 -20.35 4.68
CA GLU A 297 -0.25 -19.40 3.56
C GLU A 297 1.08 -18.65 3.46
N ASP A 298 1.45 -18.29 2.24
CA ASP A 298 2.64 -17.53 1.88
C ASP A 298 2.36 -16.01 1.76
N HIS A 299 3.40 -15.23 1.48
CA HIS A 299 3.31 -13.79 1.27
C HIS A 299 2.23 -13.43 0.23
N VAL A 300 1.33 -12.50 0.62
CA VAL A 300 0.24 -11.95 -0.21
C VAL A 300 -0.62 -12.98 -0.95
N PHE A 301 -0.78 -14.18 -0.39
CA PHE A 301 -1.54 -15.28 -0.98
C PHE A 301 -2.94 -14.88 -1.50
N PHE A 302 -3.59 -13.94 -0.81
CA PHE A 302 -4.94 -13.47 -1.11
C PHE A 302 -5.04 -12.73 -2.46
N LEU A 303 -3.93 -12.23 -3.01
CA LEU A 303 -3.88 -11.61 -4.34
C LEU A 303 -3.90 -12.65 -5.46
N PHE A 304 -3.25 -13.80 -5.25
CA PHE A 304 -3.11 -14.84 -6.27
C PHE A 304 -4.19 -15.92 -6.19
N ARG A 305 -4.76 -16.13 -5.00
CA ARG A 305 -5.78 -17.14 -4.72
C ARG A 305 -7.00 -16.50 -4.07
N THR A 306 -7.57 -15.52 -4.77
CA THR A 306 -8.66 -14.66 -4.30
C THR A 306 -9.88 -15.45 -3.79
N SER A 307 -10.22 -16.57 -4.41
CA SER A 307 -11.38 -17.38 -3.98
C SER A 307 -11.06 -18.50 -2.99
N SER A 308 -9.80 -18.61 -2.50
CA SER A 308 -9.45 -19.61 -1.50
C SER A 308 -10.17 -19.37 -0.16
N PRO A 309 -10.46 -20.42 0.64
CA PRO A 309 -11.11 -20.26 1.95
C PRO A 309 -10.38 -19.28 2.87
N ASN A 310 -9.04 -19.32 2.86
CA ASN A 310 -8.21 -18.39 3.63
C ASN A 310 -8.33 -16.96 3.12
N ALA A 311 -8.38 -16.73 1.81
CA ALA A 311 -8.52 -15.38 1.25
C ALA A 311 -9.90 -14.79 1.57
N CYS A 312 -10.95 -15.60 1.47
CA CYS A 312 -12.30 -15.23 1.90
C CYS A 312 -12.36 -14.90 3.40
N THR A 313 -11.66 -15.67 4.25
CA THR A 313 -11.59 -15.42 5.69
C THR A 313 -10.88 -14.12 6.01
N LEU A 314 -9.75 -13.84 5.34
CA LEU A 314 -9.03 -12.58 5.44
C LEU A 314 -9.91 -11.39 5.02
N ARG A 315 -10.60 -11.47 3.89
CA ARG A 315 -11.51 -10.40 3.45
C ARG A 315 -12.68 -10.17 4.39
N LYS A 316 -13.28 -11.25 4.93
CA LYS A 316 -14.29 -11.12 6.00
C LYS A 316 -13.74 -10.40 7.21
N ARG A 317 -12.47 -10.64 7.58
CA ARG A 317 -11.83 -9.92 8.68
C ARG A 317 -11.66 -8.43 8.39
N ILE A 318 -11.23 -8.09 7.17
CA ILE A 318 -11.13 -6.70 6.69
C ILE A 318 -12.50 -6.02 6.74
N CYS A 319 -13.53 -6.67 6.20
CA CYS A 319 -14.91 -6.16 6.22
C CYS A 319 -15.40 -5.91 7.65
N THR A 320 -15.20 -6.87 8.56
CA THR A 320 -15.55 -6.69 9.97
C THR A 320 -14.80 -5.52 10.59
N PHE A 321 -13.50 -5.38 10.35
CA PHE A 321 -12.69 -4.29 10.92
C PHE A 321 -13.16 -2.91 10.46
N ILE A 322 -13.49 -2.76 9.16
CA ILE A 322 -14.01 -1.52 8.57
C ILE A 322 -15.40 -1.20 9.12
N ASN A 323 -16.28 -2.20 9.21
CA ASN A 323 -17.69 -2.00 9.57
C ASN A 323 -17.97 -2.13 11.08
N GLN A 324 -16.96 -2.35 11.91
CA GLN A 324 -17.11 -2.39 13.36
C GLN A 324 -17.62 -1.04 13.87
N VAL A 325 -18.78 -1.05 14.53
CA VAL A 325 -19.32 0.13 15.20
C VAL A 325 -18.57 0.33 16.52
N ASN A 326 -17.79 1.39 16.62
CA ASN A 326 -17.22 1.81 17.89
C ASN A 326 -18.35 2.34 18.78
N ASN A 327 -18.74 1.57 19.80
CA ASN A 327 -19.69 2.00 20.85
C ASN A 327 -19.05 3.02 21.82
N ALA A 328 -18.21 3.92 21.32
CA ALA A 328 -17.50 4.91 22.11
C ALA A 328 -18.08 6.30 21.84
N SER A 329 -19.31 6.55 22.30
CA SER A 329 -19.92 7.87 22.54
C SER A 329 -21.28 7.70 23.22
N ARG A 330 -21.25 7.24 24.48
CA ARG A 330 -22.34 7.45 25.46
C ARG A 330 -21.71 7.69 26.82
N PHE A 331 -21.09 8.86 26.99
CA PHE A 331 -20.89 9.49 28.30
C PHE A 331 -21.00 10.99 28.11
#